data_AF-A0A3B9A7V9-F1
#
_entry.id   AF-A0A3B9A7V9-F1
#
_cell.length_a   1.000
_cell.length_b   1.000
_cell.length_c   1.000
_cell.angle_alpha   90.00
_cell.angle_beta   90.00
_cell.angle_gamma   90.00
#
_symmetry.space_group_name_H-M   'P 1'
#
loop_
_entity.id
_entity.type
_entity.pdbx_description
1 polymer ?
#
loop_
_entity_poly.entity_id
_entity_poly.type
_entity_poly.pdbx_seq_one_letter_code
_entity_poly.pdbx_strand_id
1 'polypeptide(L)' 'PLRALRMLHHTAWLASRWDDPAFPRAFSWFNTERFWGEHIMELREQCAVLHEPPLTLA' A
#
# COMPACT_ATOMS: atom_id res chain seq x y z
N PRO A 1 9.11 1.70 9.67
CA PRO A 1 8.09 0.71 10.11
C PRO A 1 6.62 1.11 9.90
N LEU A 2 6.15 2.23 10.49
CA LEU A 2 4.72 2.60 10.47
C LEU A 2 4.14 2.89 9.07
N ARG A 3 5.00 3.27 8.11
CA ARG A 3 4.59 3.48 6.71
C ARG A 3 4.05 2.20 6.07
N ALA A 4 4.73 1.07 6.25
CA ALA A 4 4.30 -0.23 5.72
C ALA A 4 2.91 -0.61 6.26
N LEU A 5 2.70 -0.46 7.57
CA LEU A 5 1.41 -0.72 8.21
C LEU A 5 0.32 0.21 7.64
N ARG A 6 0.60 1.50 7.48
CA ARG A 6 -0.36 2.45 6.88
C ARG A 6 -0.76 2.03 5.47
N MET A 7 0.21 1.62 4.63
CA MET A 7 -0.06 1.16 3.26
C MET A 7 -1.01 -0.04 3.26
N LEU A 8 -0.71 -1.06 4.07
CA LEU A 8 -1.53 -2.27 4.19
C LEU A 8 -2.93 -1.97 4.75
N HIS A 9 -3.01 -1.16 5.80
CA HIS A 9 -4.31 -0.81 6.40
C HIS A 9 -5.18 0.00 5.45
N HIS A 10 -4.59 0.91 4.67
CA HIS A 10 -5.32 1.71 3.70
C HIS A 10 -5.92 0.83 2.60
N THR A 11 -5.13 -0.07 2.00
CA THR A 11 -5.62 -0.96 0.95
C THR A 11 -6.61 -2.00 1.48
N ALA A 12 -6.41 -2.52 2.68
CA ALA A 12 -7.38 -3.39 3.35
C ALA A 12 -8.69 -2.67 3.65
N TRP A 13 -8.64 -1.40 4.09
CA TRP A 13 -9.82 -0.59 4.36
C TRP A 13 -10.64 -0.36 3.08
N LEU A 14 -9.98 -0.03 1.96
CA LEU A 14 -10.61 0.09 0.64
C LEU A 14 -11.28 -1.23 0.21
N ALA A 15 -10.55 -2.35 0.29
CA ALA A 15 -11.07 -3.66 -0.09
C ALA A 15 -12.27 -4.09 0.77
N SER A 16 -12.23 -3.85 2.08
CA SER A 16 -13.29 -4.23 3.02
C SER A 16 -14.63 -3.54 2.77
N ARG A 17 -14.64 -2.43 2.01
CA ARG A 17 -15.82 -1.61 1.72
C ARG A 17 -16.14 -1.56 0.24
N TRP A 18 -15.55 -2.44 -0.56
CA TRP A 18 -15.70 -2.37 -2.01
C TRP A 18 -17.14 -2.61 -2.50
N ASP A 19 -17.95 -3.33 -1.72
CA ASP A 19 -19.37 -3.55 -1.99
C ASP A 19 -20.25 -2.31 -1.82
N ASP A 20 -19.76 -1.27 -1.11
CA ASP A 20 -20.46 0.02 -1.04
C ASP A 20 -20.34 0.74 -2.38
N PRO A 21 -21.45 1.08 -3.05
CA PRO A 21 -21.42 1.69 -4.38
C PRO A 21 -20.71 3.06 -4.42
N ALA A 22 -20.49 3.72 -3.29
CA ALA A 22 -19.67 4.93 -3.22
C ALA A 22 -18.19 4.67 -3.51
N PHE A 23 -17.67 3.48 -3.17
CA PHE A 23 -16.25 3.17 -3.26
C PHE A 23 -15.75 3.00 -4.69
N PRO A 24 -16.39 2.21 -5.58
CA PRO A 24 -16.00 2.14 -6.98
C PRO A 24 -16.07 3.49 -7.71
N ARG A 25 -16.97 4.39 -7.28
CA ARG A 25 -17.07 5.75 -7.85
C ARG A 25 -15.93 6.66 -7.38
N ALA A 26 -15.65 6.67 -6.08
CA ALA A 26 -14.62 7.53 -5.50
C ALA A 26 -13.19 7.01 -5.76
N PHE A 27 -13.04 5.70 -5.89
CA PHE A 27 -11.76 4.99 -5.99
C PHE A 27 -11.72 4.10 -7.23
N SER A 28 -12.14 4.62 -8.38
CA SER A 28 -12.20 3.87 -9.65
C SER A 28 -10.87 3.25 -10.10
N TRP A 29 -9.75 3.77 -9.61
CA TRP A 29 -8.40 3.27 -9.86
C TRP A 29 -8.02 2.03 -9.03
N PHE A 30 -8.72 1.75 -7.92
CA PHE A 30 -8.32 0.74 -6.94
C PHE A 30 -8.34 -0.69 -7.49
N ASN A 31 -9.31 -1.02 -8.34
CA ASN A 31 -9.42 -2.36 -8.93
C ASN A 31 -8.75 -2.46 -10.31
N THR A 32 -7.69 -1.70 -10.54
CA THR A 32 -6.93 -1.71 -11.80
C THR A 32 -5.62 -2.47 -11.63
N GLU A 33 -5.18 -3.16 -12.68
CA GLU A 33 -3.88 -3.85 -12.68
C GLU A 33 -2.73 -2.88 -12.41
N ARG A 34 -2.82 -1.66 -12.97
CA ARG A 34 -1.83 -0.60 -12.76
C ARG A 34 -1.65 -0.26 -11.28
N PHE A 35 -2.73 -0.02 -10.55
CA PHE A 35 -2.66 0.31 -9.13
C PHE A 35 -1.99 -0.82 -8.34
N TRP A 36 -2.38 -2.07 -8.57
CA TRP A 36 -1.81 -3.20 -7.85
C TRP A 36 -0.34 -3.45 -8.22
N GLY A 37 0.04 -3.22 -9.47
CA GLY A 37 1.43 -3.25 -9.92
C GLY A 37 2.28 -2.21 -9.19
N GLU A 38 1.83 -0.96 -9.14
CA GLU A 38 2.50 0.13 -8.41
C GLU A 38 2.56 -0.18 -6.90
N HIS A 39 1.45 -0.62 -6.29
CA HIS A 39 1.38 -0.92 -4.86
C HIS A 39 2.32 -2.05 -4.43
N ILE A 40 2.43 -3.13 -5.23
CA ILE A 40 3.37 -4.22 -4.96
C ILE A 40 4.81 -3.71 -5.01
N MET A 41 5.14 -2.86 -5.98
CA MET A 41 6.48 -2.28 -6.08
C MET A 41 6.82 -1.43 -4.86
N GLU A 42 5.92 -0.55 -4.43
CA GLU A 42 6.11 0.25 -3.21
C GLU A 42 6.28 -0.61 -1.96
N LEU A 43 5.52 -1.71 -1.83
CA LEU A 43 5.65 -2.64 -0.70
C LEU A 43 7.03 -3.33 -0.71
N ARG A 44 7.54 -3.70 -1.89
CA ARG A 44 8.88 -4.31 -2.01
C ARG A 44 9.98 -3.33 -1.61
N GLU A 45 9.89 -2.08 -2.06
CA GLU A 45 10.81 -1.02 -1.63
C GLU A 45 10.73 -0.80 -0.12
N GLN A 46 9.51 -0.73 0.42
CA GLN A 46 9.31 -0.55 1.85
C GLN A 46 9.86 -1.73 2.65
N CYS A 47 9.77 -2.96 2.13
CA CYS A 47 10.42 -4.14 2.71
C CYS A 47 11.94 -4.01 2.68
N ALA A 48 12.55 -3.55 1.59
CA ALA A 48 13.99 -3.36 1.51
C ALA A 48 14.48 -2.38 2.58
N VAL A 49 13.80 -1.24 2.76
CA VAL A 49 14.10 -0.23 3.80
C VAL A 49 14.00 -0.81 5.22
N LEU A 50 13.08 -1.75 5.45
CA LEU A 50 12.94 -2.38 6.77
C LEU A 50 14.06 -3.38 7.09
N HIS A 51 14.69 -3.96 6.08
CA HIS A 51 15.82 -4.88 6.22
C HIS A 51 17.17 -4.17 6.19
N GLU A 52 17.20 -2.88 5.85
CA GLU A 52 18.43 -2.09 5.88
C GLU A 52 18.95 -1.97 7.32
N PRO A 53 20.27 -2.17 7.55
CA PRO A 53 20.84 -1.96 8.87
C PRO A 53 20.61 -0.51 9.32
N PRO A 54 20.48 -0.27 10.65
CA PRO A 54 20.36 1.08 11.16
C PRO A 54 21.57 1.91 10.74
N LEU A 55 21.33 3.17 10.39
CA LEU A 55 22.38 4.11 10.04
C LEU A 55 23.40 4.20 11.19
N THR A 56 24.65 3.89 10.89
CA THR A 56 25.76 4.06 11.82
C THR A 56 26.45 5.39 11.53
N LEU A 57 26.80 6.14 12.57
CA LEU A 57 27.70 7.28 12.44
C LEU A 57 29.12 6.72 12.25
N ALA A 58 29.79 7.15 11.18
CA ALA A 58 31.19 6.83 10.92
C ALA A 58 32.12 7.53 11.91
#